data_AF-C6SN72-F1
#
_entry.id   AF-C6SN72-F1
#
_cell.length_a   1.000
_cell.length_b   1.000
_cell.length_c   1.000
_cell.angle_alpha   90.00
_cell.angle_beta   90.00
_cell.angle_gamma   90.00
#
_symmetry.space_group_name_H-M   'P 1'
#
loop_
_entity.id
_entity.type
_entity.pdbx_description
1 polymer ?
#
loop_
_entity_poly.entity_id
_entity_poly.type
_entity_poly.pdbx_seq_one_letter_code
_entity_poly.pdbx_strand_id
1 'polypeptide(L)'
;MIESQCCFISKLAKIVNVGGKEQLKRDWGTPENPKCEGFTAQELEQLDFSKLDLSGFYEEIYANMDNVAKQEQKVSQKIRETSVNGKNLEVKNYYEYQ
;
A
#
# COMPACT_ATOMS: atom_id res chain seq x y z
N MET A 1 12.63 28.91 10.60
CA MET A 1 11.63 28.61 9.54
C MET A 1 10.85 27.41 10.01
N ILE A 2 9.52 27.49 10.04
CA ILE A 2 8.66 26.34 10.37
C ILE A 2 8.38 25.63 9.05
N GLU A 3 8.77 24.36 8.95
CA GLU A 3 8.40 23.50 7.83
C GLU A 3 7.22 22.63 8.25
N SER A 4 6.20 22.53 7.40
CA SER A 4 5.03 21.70 7.62
C SER A 4 4.87 20.73 6.45
N GLN A 5 4.67 19.46 6.74
CA GLN A 5 4.65 18.37 5.76
C GLN A 5 3.41 17.50 5.95
N CYS A 6 2.79 17.10 4.85
CA CYS A 6 1.65 16.17 4.89
C CYS A 6 2.14 14.71 4.99
N CYS A 7 1.75 14.03 6.07
CA CYS A 7 1.96 12.60 6.23
C CYS A 7 0.78 11.81 5.65
N PHE A 8 1.06 10.87 4.74
CA PHE A 8 0.06 10.01 4.12
C PHE A 8 0.20 8.57 4.61
N ILE A 9 -0.92 7.87 4.76
CA ILE A 9 -0.96 6.49 5.28
C ILE A 9 -0.34 5.45 4.33
N SER A 10 -0.15 5.79 3.05
CA SER A 10 0.45 4.92 2.04
C SER A 10 1.04 5.73 0.88
N LYS A 11 1.89 5.09 0.07
CA LYS A 11 2.40 5.72 -1.17
C LYS A 11 1.26 6.06 -2.14
N LEU A 12 0.27 5.17 -2.27
CA LEU A 12 -0.89 5.42 -3.12
C LEU A 12 -1.66 6.66 -2.64
N ALA A 13 -1.91 6.79 -1.33
CA ALA A 13 -2.58 7.95 -0.78
C ALA A 13 -1.80 9.24 -1.06
N LYS A 14 -0.46 9.22 -0.96
CA LYS A 14 0.39 10.35 -1.33
C LYS A 14 0.23 10.71 -2.82
N ILE A 15 0.34 9.73 -3.72
CA ILE A 15 0.24 9.96 -5.17
C ILE A 15 -1.10 10.59 -5.54
N VAL A 16 -2.20 10.01 -5.02
CA VAL A 16 -3.55 10.52 -5.27
C VAL A 16 -3.74 11.92 -4.72
N ASN A 17 -3.28 12.21 -3.50
CA ASN A 17 -3.42 13.55 -2.91
C ASN A 17 -2.59 14.61 -3.64
N VAL A 18 -1.33 14.30 -3.99
CA VAL A 18 -0.46 15.24 -4.70
C VAL A 18 -0.97 15.51 -6.11
N GLY A 19 -1.20 14.46 -6.90
CA GLY A 19 -1.65 14.61 -8.28
C GLY A 19 -3.09 15.09 -8.38
N GLY A 20 -3.97 14.67 -7.46
CA GLY A 20 -5.36 15.14 -7.42
C GLY A 20 -5.46 16.62 -7.09
N LYS A 21 -4.65 17.14 -6.15
CA LYS A 21 -4.61 18.58 -5.85
C LYS A 21 -4.13 19.39 -7.05
N GLU A 22 -3.16 18.88 -7.80
CA GLU A 22 -2.70 19.51 -9.05
C GLU A 22 -3.82 19.58 -10.09
N GLN A 23 -4.52 18.46 -10.34
CA GLN A 23 -5.62 18.40 -11.32
C GLN A 23 -6.79 19.32 -10.94
N LEU A 24 -7.17 19.35 -9.66
CA LEU A 24 -8.24 20.19 -9.14
C LEU A 24 -7.80 21.63 -8.80
N LYS A 25 -6.53 21.98 -9.06
CA LYS A 25 -5.95 23.30 -8.77
C LYS A 25 -6.09 23.73 -7.30
N ARG A 26 -5.94 22.78 -6.36
CA ARG A 26 -5.98 23.03 -4.92
C ARG A 26 -4.58 23.36 -4.37
N ASP A 27 -4.50 24.37 -3.51
CA ASP A 27 -3.27 24.73 -2.81
C ASP A 27 -3.00 23.85 -1.58
N TRP A 28 -1.79 23.97 -1.02
CA TRP A 28 -1.32 23.26 0.17
C TRP A 28 -1.49 24.06 1.48
N GLY A 29 -2.09 25.25 1.43
CA GLY A 29 -2.20 26.14 2.59
C GLY A 29 -0.88 26.84 2.94
N THR A 30 -0.76 27.26 4.20
CA THR A 30 0.46 27.86 4.76
C THR A 30 1.12 26.90 5.74
N PRO A 31 2.38 27.11 6.15
CA PRO A 31 3.02 26.27 7.16
C PRO A 31 2.23 26.17 8.49
N GLU A 32 1.55 27.25 8.89
CA GLU A 32 0.72 27.31 10.10
C GLU A 32 -0.65 26.63 9.94
N ASN A 33 -1.14 26.53 8.70
CA ASN A 33 -2.43 25.92 8.38
C ASN A 33 -2.33 25.10 7.07
N PRO A 34 -1.67 23.93 7.11
CA PRO A 34 -1.48 23.09 5.94
C PRO A 34 -2.79 22.42 5.52
N LYS A 35 -3.04 22.35 4.22
CA LYS A 35 -4.21 21.67 3.64
C LYS A 35 -3.85 20.26 3.18
N CYS A 36 -3.76 19.33 4.12
CA CYS A 36 -3.41 17.92 3.86
C CYS A 36 -4.61 17.00 3.64
N GLU A 37 -5.83 17.55 3.67
CA GLU A 37 -7.05 16.79 3.52
C GLU A 37 -7.18 16.14 2.13
N GLY A 38 -7.83 14.97 2.12
CA GLY A 38 -8.18 14.26 0.90
C GLY A 38 -9.37 14.88 0.17
N PHE A 39 -9.93 14.08 -0.73
CA PHE A 39 -11.03 14.47 -1.60
C PHE A 39 -12.36 13.91 -1.07
N THR A 40 -13.42 14.67 -1.27
CA THR A 40 -14.79 14.12 -1.23
C THR A 40 -14.98 13.09 -2.34
N ALA A 41 -16.04 12.29 -2.27
CA ALA A 41 -16.33 11.30 -3.32
C ALA A 41 -16.48 11.97 -4.71
N GLN A 42 -17.18 13.10 -4.76
CA GLN A 42 -17.41 13.86 -5.99
C GLN A 42 -16.11 14.45 -6.57
N GLU A 43 -15.22 14.96 -5.71
CA GLU A 43 -13.90 15.43 -6.16
C GLU A 43 -13.02 14.28 -6.65
N LEU A 44 -13.07 13.13 -5.98
CA LEU A 44 -12.29 11.94 -6.35
C LEU A 44 -12.73 11.41 -7.71
N GLU A 45 -14.04 11.40 -8.00
CA GLU A 45 -14.60 11.00 -9.29
C GLU A 45 -14.16 11.89 -10.45
N GLN A 46 -13.81 13.15 -10.18
CA GLN A 46 -13.31 14.09 -11.19
C GLN A 46 -11.84 13.86 -11.54
N LEU A 47 -11.10 13.08 -10.74
CA LEU A 47 -9.69 12.84 -10.99
C LEU A 47 -9.48 11.90 -12.18
N ASP A 48 -8.57 12.31 -13.05
CA ASP A 48 -8.06 11.49 -14.14
C ASP A 48 -6.86 10.67 -13.63
N PHE A 49 -7.15 9.43 -13.21
CA PHE A 49 -6.13 8.50 -12.72
C PHE A 49 -5.09 8.11 -13.78
N SER A 50 -5.38 8.28 -15.08
CA SER A 50 -4.42 8.00 -16.15
C SER A 50 -3.25 9.00 -16.18
N LYS A 51 -3.41 10.17 -15.55
CA LYS A 51 -2.39 11.22 -15.44
C LYS A 51 -1.60 11.18 -14.14
N LEU A 52 -1.91 10.26 -13.24
CA LEU A 52 -1.15 10.10 -12.00
C LEU A 52 0.11 9.26 -12.25
N ASP A 53 1.24 9.70 -11.70
CA ASP A 53 2.46 8.88 -11.70
C ASP A 53 2.36 7.80 -10.62
N LEU A 54 1.99 6.60 -11.05
CA LEU A 54 1.83 5.42 -10.20
C LEU A 54 3.09 4.55 -10.12
N SER A 55 4.21 4.95 -10.74
CA SER A 55 5.45 4.15 -10.81
C SER A 55 5.91 3.67 -9.43
N GLY A 56 6.04 4.58 -8.47
CA GLY A 56 6.47 4.25 -7.11
C GLY A 56 5.51 3.37 -6.31
N PHE A 57 4.22 3.31 -6.71
CA PHE A 57 3.26 2.36 -6.15
C PHE A 57 3.43 0.96 -6.76
N TYR A 58 3.62 0.86 -8.09
CA TYR A 58 3.89 -0.42 -8.74
C TYR A 58 5.19 -1.06 -8.25
N GLU A 59 6.26 -0.28 -8.08
CA GLU A 59 7.52 -0.77 -7.49
C GLU A 59 7.32 -1.41 -6.11
N GLU A 60 6.47 -0.80 -5.28
CA GLU A 60 6.15 -1.33 -3.96
C GLU A 60 5.36 -2.65 -4.06
N ILE A 61 4.40 -2.74 -4.97
CA ILE A 61 3.65 -3.98 -5.22
C ILE A 61 4.58 -5.10 -5.65
N TYR A 62 5.43 -4.86 -6.65
CA TYR A 62 6.36 -5.88 -7.16
C TYR A 62 7.35 -6.33 -6.08
N ALA A 63 7.90 -5.40 -5.29
CA ALA A 63 8.79 -5.75 -4.18
C ALA A 63 8.07 -6.63 -3.14
N ASN A 64 6.80 -6.36 -2.84
CA ASN A 64 6.01 -7.17 -1.93
C ASN A 64 5.68 -8.54 -2.51
N MET A 65 5.41 -8.65 -3.81
CA MET A 65 5.22 -9.95 -4.48
C MET A 65 6.47 -10.82 -4.42
N ASP A 66 7.65 -10.23 -4.68
CA ASP A 66 8.93 -10.94 -4.53
C ASP A 66 9.15 -11.44 -3.10
N ASN A 67 8.73 -10.65 -2.11
CA ASN A 67 8.81 -11.06 -0.71
C ASN A 67 7.90 -12.25 -0.41
N VAL A 68 6.69 -12.31 -0.98
CA VAL A 68 5.80 -13.46 -0.86
C VAL A 68 6.44 -14.70 -1.48
N ALA A 69 6.95 -14.61 -2.71
CA ALA A 69 7.63 -15.74 -3.36
C ALA A 69 8.85 -16.24 -2.56
N LYS A 70 9.65 -15.32 -2.01
CA LYS A 70 10.78 -15.66 -1.12
C LYS A 70 10.32 -16.28 0.19
N GLN A 71 9.18 -15.85 0.74
CA GLN A 71 8.57 -16.44 1.94
C GLN A 71 8.08 -17.86 1.65
N GLU A 72 7.40 -18.11 0.53
CA GLU A 72 6.98 -19.46 0.11
C GLU A 72 8.15 -20.42 -0.02
N GLN A 73 9.27 -19.97 -0.61
CA GLN A 73 10.50 -20.76 -0.72
C GLN A 73 11.10 -21.07 0.65
N LYS A 74 11.19 -20.07 1.54
CA LYS A 74 11.67 -20.26 2.93
C LYS A 74 10.77 -21.21 3.72
N VAL A 75 9.44 -21.10 3.55
CA VAL A 75 8.47 -22.01 4.17
C VAL A 75 8.66 -23.42 3.62
N SER A 76 8.79 -23.60 2.31
CA SER A 76 9.00 -24.90 1.67
C SER A 76 10.33 -25.53 2.09
N GLN A 77 11.40 -24.75 2.20
CA GLN A 77 12.70 -25.20 2.69
C GLN A 77 12.62 -25.60 4.17
N LYS A 78 12.00 -24.77 5.01
CA LYS A 78 11.80 -25.07 6.43
C LYS A 78 10.89 -26.28 6.65
N ILE A 79 9.84 -26.45 5.83
CA ILE A 79 9.01 -27.66 5.81
C ILE A 79 9.88 -28.86 5.46
N ARG A 80 10.70 -28.81 4.40
CA ARG A 80 11.61 -29.92 4.07
C ARG A 80 12.56 -30.25 5.22
N GLU A 81 13.19 -29.25 5.83
CA GLU A 81 14.08 -29.41 6.99
C GLU A 81 13.35 -29.99 8.22
N THR A 82 12.10 -29.58 8.46
CA THR A 82 11.27 -30.06 9.58
C THR A 82 10.65 -31.43 9.30
N SER A 83 10.34 -31.76 8.04
CA SER A 83 9.82 -33.06 7.60
C SER A 83 10.85 -34.18 7.75
N VAL A 84 12.16 -33.87 7.73
CA VAL A 84 13.22 -34.82 8.11
C VAL A 84 13.15 -35.16 9.62
N ASN A 85 12.49 -34.36 10.46
CA ASN A 85 12.46 -34.53 11.92
C ASN A 85 11.07 -34.60 12.58
N GLY A 86 10.00 -34.75 11.79
CA GLY A 86 8.70 -35.26 12.23
C GLY A 86 7.74 -34.27 12.91
N LYS A 87 6.56 -34.09 12.30
CA LYS A 87 5.23 -34.36 12.89
C LYS A 87 4.14 -34.12 11.84
N ASN A 88 3.20 -35.07 11.76
CA ASN A 88 1.96 -34.95 11.01
C ASN A 88 1.16 -33.73 11.51
N LEU A 89 0.93 -32.76 10.63
CA LEU A 89 0.01 -31.66 10.85
C LEU A 89 -1.25 -31.96 10.03
N GLU A 90 -2.37 -32.12 10.73
CA GLU A 90 -3.68 -32.33 10.12
C GLU A 90 -4.18 -31.00 9.52
N VAL A 91 -4.50 -31.01 8.23
CA VAL A 91 -5.02 -29.86 7.51
C VAL A 91 -6.51 -29.75 7.81
N LYS A 92 -6.92 -28.74 8.59
CA LYS A 92 -8.33 -28.46 8.88
C LYS A 92 -8.94 -27.48 7.89
N ASN A 93 -10.20 -27.69 7.54
CA ASN A 93 -10.91 -26.83 6.61
C ASN A 93 -11.41 -25.58 7.34
N TYR A 94 -11.27 -24.41 6.72
CA TYR A 94 -11.67 -23.11 7.28
C TYR A 94 -13.16 -23.06 7.69
N TYR A 95 -14.03 -23.85 7.04
CA TYR A 95 -15.46 -23.88 7.32
C TYR A 95 -15.88 -24.79 8.49
N GLU A 96 -14.94 -25.48 9.13
CA GLU A 96 -15.21 -26.37 10.27
C GLU A 96 -15.34 -25.63 11.62
N TYR A 97 -15.27 -24.29 11.61
CA TYR A 97 -15.34 -23.44 12.81
C TYR A 97 -16.68 -22.72 13.00
N GLN A 98 -17.72 -23.12 12.26
CA GLN A 98 -19.11 -22.65 12.50
C GLN A 98 -19.88 -23.60 13.40
#